data_AF-A0A9E6CB42-F1
#
_entry.id   AF-A0A9E6CB42-F1
#
_cell.length_a   1.000
_cell.length_b   1.000
_cell.length_c   1.000
_cell.angle_alpha   90.00
_cell.angle_beta   90.00
_cell.angle_gamma   90.00
#
_symmetry.space_group_name_H-M   'P 1'
#
loop_
_entity.id
_entity.type
_entity.pdbx_description
1 polymer ?
#
loop_
_entity_poly.entity_id
_entity_poly.type
_entity_poly.pdbx_seq_one_letter_code
_entity_poly.pdbx_strand_id
1 'polypeptide(L)'
;MKLSPAELASCAQLAALVLQRWGGSACRLGMRQGIDEQDRVFYIDFLGCEPALSELQELLKKLKPGKCRFFVDVAHGCRIICEYLLGDTGYTYQVILPITAEPGEAEPKIVRVYNISAVHLPEGRGTRIYFRIFNSEEEVRLFEQRLKELEQADHRFIGQKLDLFSFQEELIGSGLPLFHPYGTRIRNKLIELIRKINRALGFDEVFTPHLWKVDVVKVSGHYDKYKENMFIFSVGDEEYTLKPMNCPGHILIFKSRERSYEELPVRYAEFATVYRNEIPGALRGLLRVRALTQDDHHVFARIDQVEQEVLKLVYAIMKLYQFFGFQEVRINLSTRPDNFIGSVDLWEQAETALKTILEKIKTMFGVEYYVKEKEGAFYGPKIDFDVKDSLGRWWQLGTIQLDFFQPANFGAYYTAKAGKKELPVIIHCAMLGSIERFMAVLLETTRGRLPAWLAPVQAAVIPVASRHAGYARAVATAIEEAGYYALADLEERTVNYKVRKYEDLKVPYILVVGDKEMQQQTVSVRKKGEKKTEEMPLESFIDLLRQEDKKIVQLVAEIKEFVQQLNNQCNQ
;
A
#
# COMPACT_ATOMS: atom_id res chain seq x y z
N MET A 1 5.41 28.78 -13.07
CA MET A 1 6.62 28.00 -12.71
C MET A 1 7.83 28.88 -12.95
N LYS A 2 8.75 29.04 -11.99
CA LYS A 2 10.03 29.73 -12.25
C LYS A 2 11.06 28.67 -12.61
N LEU A 3 11.41 28.59 -13.89
CA LEU A 3 12.48 27.73 -14.40
C LEU A 3 13.72 28.57 -14.62
N SER A 4 14.89 28.02 -14.34
CA SER A 4 16.15 28.66 -14.73
C SER A 4 16.31 28.64 -16.27
N PRO A 5 17.05 29.60 -16.86
CA PRO A 5 17.31 29.60 -18.31
C PRO A 5 17.89 28.26 -18.82
N ALA A 6 18.76 27.61 -18.05
CA ALA A 6 19.33 26.31 -18.41
C ALA A 6 18.29 25.16 -18.40
N GLU A 7 17.30 25.21 -17.51
CA GLU A 7 16.21 24.22 -17.49
C GLU A 7 15.28 24.40 -18.68
N LEU A 8 15.00 25.65 -19.05
CA LEU A 8 14.22 25.98 -20.24
C LEU A 8 14.93 25.53 -21.52
N ALA A 9 16.24 25.77 -21.61
CA ALA A 9 17.09 25.26 -22.68
C ALA A 9 16.98 23.73 -22.79
N SER A 10 17.05 23.02 -21.65
CA SER A 10 16.98 21.56 -21.60
C SER A 10 15.62 21.01 -22.05
N CYS A 11 14.52 21.62 -21.58
CA CYS A 11 13.16 21.26 -22.00
C CYS A 11 12.95 21.49 -23.51
N ALA A 12 13.43 22.61 -24.03
CA ALA A 12 13.32 22.95 -25.44
C ALA A 12 14.15 22.00 -26.33
N GLN A 13 15.38 21.66 -25.91
CA GLN A 13 16.23 20.69 -26.60
C GLN A 13 15.54 19.32 -26.71
N LEU A 14 14.96 18.82 -25.61
CA LEU A 14 14.23 17.55 -25.63
C LEU A 14 12.99 17.63 -26.53
N ALA A 15 12.20 18.69 -26.44
CA ALA A 15 11.02 18.88 -27.27
C ALA A 15 11.36 18.91 -28.76
N ALA A 16 12.38 19.68 -29.15
CA ALA A 16 12.85 19.79 -30.53
C ALA A 16 13.33 18.43 -31.08
N LEU A 17 14.10 17.68 -30.28
CA LEU A 17 14.55 16.34 -30.66
C LEU A 17 13.37 15.40 -30.92
N VAL A 18 12.38 15.40 -30.03
CA VAL A 18 11.21 14.51 -30.16
C VAL A 18 10.38 14.88 -31.39
N LEU A 19 10.11 16.17 -31.60
CA LEU A 19 9.35 16.65 -32.75
C LEU A 19 10.06 16.38 -34.08
N GLN A 20 11.39 16.50 -34.11
CA GLN A 20 12.16 16.20 -35.31
C GLN A 20 12.07 14.71 -35.67
N ARG A 21 12.24 13.82 -34.69
CA ARG A 21 12.42 12.39 -34.95
C ARG A 21 11.09 11.64 -35.10
N TRP A 22 10.08 11.98 -34.31
CA TRP A 22 8.78 11.28 -34.30
C TRP A 22 7.60 12.14 -34.71
N GLY A 23 7.80 13.43 -35.04
CA GLY A 23 6.72 14.34 -35.43
C GLY A 23 5.77 14.70 -34.29
N GLY A 24 4.56 15.12 -34.67
CA GLY A 24 3.51 15.50 -33.73
C GLY A 24 3.55 16.97 -33.30
N SER A 25 2.88 17.28 -32.19
CA SER A 25 2.90 18.59 -31.55
C SER A 25 3.15 18.46 -30.06
N ALA A 26 4.06 19.27 -29.52
CA ALA A 26 4.26 19.38 -28.08
C ALA A 26 3.15 20.26 -27.52
N CYS A 27 2.32 19.72 -26.63
CA CYS A 27 1.08 20.37 -26.21
C CYS A 27 1.14 20.89 -24.78
N ARG A 28 1.98 20.29 -23.92
CA ARG A 28 2.06 20.68 -22.51
C ARG A 28 3.42 20.37 -21.92
N LEU A 29 4.07 21.37 -21.33
CA LEU A 29 5.19 21.18 -20.40
C LEU A 29 4.65 21.27 -18.97
N GLY A 30 5.01 20.34 -18.12
CA GLY A 30 4.74 20.43 -16.70
C GLY A 30 5.87 19.87 -15.85
N MET A 31 5.76 20.08 -14.55
CA MET A 31 6.67 19.49 -13.57
C MET A 31 5.87 19.07 -12.34
N ARG A 32 6.34 18.02 -11.70
CA ARG A 32 5.80 17.45 -10.47
C ARG A 32 6.94 17.31 -9.47
N GLN A 33 6.59 17.28 -8.20
CA GLN A 33 7.53 16.91 -7.16
C GLN A 33 7.91 15.44 -7.36
N GLY A 34 9.22 15.15 -7.31
CA GLY A 34 9.74 13.79 -7.40
C GLY A 34 9.60 13.08 -6.07
N ILE A 35 10.45 12.07 -5.84
CA ILE A 35 10.37 11.23 -4.64
C ILE A 35 10.84 11.99 -3.39
N ASP A 36 11.77 12.94 -3.55
CA ASP A 36 12.16 13.86 -2.48
C ASP A 36 11.50 15.22 -2.64
N GLU A 37 11.36 15.96 -1.53
CA GLU A 37 10.77 17.29 -1.56
C GLU A 37 11.52 18.28 -2.46
N GLN A 38 12.82 18.06 -2.66
CA GLN A 38 13.72 18.87 -3.50
C GLN A 38 13.81 18.36 -4.94
N ASP A 39 13.19 17.22 -5.25
CA ASP A 39 13.26 16.59 -6.55
C ASP A 39 12.24 17.22 -7.52
N ARG A 40 12.72 17.69 -8.67
CA ARG A 40 11.88 18.21 -9.75
C ARG A 40 11.88 17.22 -10.90
N VAL A 41 10.71 16.61 -11.10
CA VAL A 41 10.40 15.75 -12.24
C VAL A 41 9.70 16.59 -13.30
N PHE A 42 10.22 16.59 -14.52
CA PHE A 42 9.61 17.27 -15.66
C PHE A 42 8.84 16.27 -16.52
N TYR A 43 7.81 16.75 -17.21
CA TYR A 43 7.15 15.99 -18.26
C TYR A 43 6.75 16.88 -19.43
N ILE A 44 6.84 16.35 -20.65
CA ILE A 44 6.25 16.95 -21.85
C ILE A 44 5.21 16.00 -22.43
N ASP A 45 4.02 16.53 -22.68
CA ASP A 45 2.95 15.85 -23.40
C ASP A 45 3.01 16.18 -24.88
N PHE A 46 2.92 15.15 -25.71
CA PHE A 46 2.88 15.26 -27.16
C PHE A 46 1.62 14.60 -27.73
N LEU A 47 1.07 15.18 -28.79
CA LEU A 47 0.01 14.57 -29.61
C LEU A 47 0.63 13.99 -30.89
N GLY A 48 0.21 12.77 -31.24
CA GLY A 48 0.58 12.14 -32.51
C GLY A 48 2.02 11.63 -32.62
N CYS A 49 2.72 11.42 -31.51
CA CYS A 49 4.05 10.80 -31.52
C CYS A 49 4.14 9.61 -30.54
N GLU A 50 4.96 8.60 -30.88
CA GLU A 50 5.15 7.37 -30.09
C GLU A 50 6.63 7.00 -29.98
N PRO A 51 7.45 7.79 -29.25
CA PRO A 51 8.87 7.48 -29.06
C PRO A 51 9.07 6.22 -28.21
N ALA A 52 10.01 5.37 -28.64
CA ALA A 52 10.53 4.28 -27.81
C ALA A 52 11.54 4.82 -26.79
N LEU A 53 11.43 4.40 -25.52
CA LEU A 53 12.29 4.89 -24.43
C LEU A 53 13.78 4.63 -24.72
N SER A 54 14.12 3.42 -25.19
CA SER A 54 15.50 3.04 -25.52
C SER A 54 16.09 3.90 -26.64
N GLU A 55 15.32 4.15 -27.71
CA GLU A 55 15.75 4.97 -28.84
C GLU A 55 15.99 6.42 -28.41
N LEU A 56 15.07 7.02 -27.65
CA LEU A 56 15.19 8.38 -27.16
C LEU A 56 16.39 8.54 -26.20
N GLN A 57 16.61 7.58 -25.32
CA GLN A 57 17.77 7.58 -24.43
C GLN A 57 19.09 7.47 -25.20
N GLU A 58 19.15 6.66 -26.27
CA GLU A 58 20.35 6.54 -27.10
C GLU A 58 20.64 7.84 -27.87
N LEU A 59 19.61 8.49 -28.40
CA LEU A 59 19.73 9.79 -29.07
C LEU A 59 20.23 10.88 -28.12
N LEU A 60 19.69 10.93 -26.90
CA LEU A 60 20.13 11.87 -25.87
C LEU A 60 21.60 11.69 -25.46
N LYS A 61 22.14 10.47 -25.52
CA LYS A 61 23.58 10.22 -25.27
C LYS A 61 24.48 10.75 -26.39
N LYS A 62 23.96 10.82 -27.62
CA LYS A 62 24.72 11.27 -28.81
C LYS A 62 24.60 12.79 -29.04
N LEU A 63 23.63 13.44 -28.41
CA LEU A 63 23.43 14.88 -28.51
C LEU A 63 24.58 15.64 -27.86
N LYS A 64 25.23 16.51 -28.63
CA LYS A 64 26.17 17.50 -28.10
C LYS A 64 25.36 18.72 -27.60
N PRO A 65 25.65 19.27 -26.40
CA PRO A 65 25.01 20.50 -25.96
C PRO A 65 25.38 21.64 -26.92
N GLY A 66 24.36 22.32 -27.46
CA GLY A 66 24.48 23.55 -28.26
C GLY A 66 23.78 24.70 -27.55
N LYS A 67 24.15 25.95 -27.84
CA LYS A 67 23.55 27.13 -27.21
C LYS A 67 22.08 27.32 -27.63
N CYS A 68 21.19 27.53 -26.67
CA CYS A 68 19.81 27.94 -26.92
C CYS A 68 19.71 29.47 -26.81
N ARG A 69 18.94 30.11 -27.71
CA ARG A 69 18.59 31.54 -27.61
C ARG A 69 17.13 31.70 -27.22
N PHE A 70 16.84 32.64 -26.31
CA PHE A 70 15.48 32.96 -25.88
C PHE A 70 15.08 34.37 -26.33
N PHE A 71 13.91 34.49 -26.95
CA PHE A 71 13.29 35.78 -27.29
C PHE A 71 11.88 35.85 -26.71
N VAL A 72 11.44 37.05 -26.32
CA VAL A 72 10.08 37.29 -25.83
C VAL A 72 9.22 37.81 -26.98
N ASP A 73 8.19 37.05 -27.34
CA ASP A 73 7.14 37.50 -28.25
C ASP A 73 6.04 38.20 -27.44
N VAL A 74 6.05 39.54 -27.53
CA VAL A 74 5.10 40.43 -26.87
C VAL A 74 3.77 40.51 -27.65
N ALA A 75 3.78 40.22 -28.95
CA ALA A 75 2.60 40.37 -29.82
C ALA A 75 1.55 39.27 -29.60
N HIS A 76 1.95 38.11 -29.09
CA HIS A 76 1.06 36.95 -28.86
C HIS A 76 0.92 36.58 -27.38
N GLY A 77 0.91 37.58 -26.49
CA GLY A 77 0.59 37.41 -25.07
C GLY A 77 1.77 37.01 -24.17
N CYS A 78 2.96 37.58 -24.40
CA CYS A 78 4.18 37.37 -23.61
C CYS A 78 4.61 35.90 -23.54
N ARG A 79 5.00 35.33 -24.68
CA ARG A 79 5.50 33.95 -24.78
C ARG A 79 7.01 33.94 -25.02
N ILE A 80 7.71 32.93 -24.54
CA ILE A 80 9.14 32.75 -24.88
C ILE A 80 9.25 31.84 -26.08
N ILE A 81 9.93 32.32 -27.12
CA ILE A 81 10.40 31.52 -28.24
C ILE A 81 11.83 31.09 -27.91
N CYS A 82 12.02 29.79 -27.73
CA CYS A 82 13.34 29.19 -27.63
C CYS A 82 13.77 28.74 -29.03
N GLU A 83 14.84 29.34 -29.55
CA GLU A 83 15.50 28.90 -30.77
C GLU A 83 16.63 27.95 -30.41
N TYR A 84 16.51 26.72 -30.90
CA TYR A 84 17.51 25.68 -30.69
C TYR A 84 18.11 25.22 -32.02
N LEU A 85 19.44 25.27 -32.10
CA LEU A 85 20.20 24.71 -33.22
C LEU A 85 20.62 23.28 -32.86
N LEU A 86 19.94 22.30 -33.45
CA LEU A 86 20.20 20.88 -33.17
C LEU A 86 21.38 20.37 -34.01
N GLY A 87 22.61 20.69 -33.59
CA GLY A 87 23.85 20.15 -34.18
C GLY A 87 23.94 20.25 -35.70
N ASP A 88 24.69 19.32 -36.33
CA ASP A 88 25.08 19.30 -37.75
C ASP A 88 23.92 19.26 -38.78
N THR A 89 22.67 19.38 -38.34
CA THR A 89 21.47 19.33 -39.19
C THR A 89 21.12 20.65 -39.86
N GLY A 90 21.61 21.78 -39.34
CA GLY A 90 21.35 23.11 -39.93
C GLY A 90 19.93 23.66 -39.76
N TYR A 91 19.06 23.00 -38.97
CA TYR A 91 17.69 23.46 -38.70
C TYR A 91 17.57 24.20 -37.36
N THR A 92 16.86 25.33 -37.37
CA THR A 92 16.44 26.07 -36.16
C THR A 92 15.02 25.64 -35.78
N TYR A 93 14.86 25.10 -34.57
CA TYR A 93 13.55 24.77 -34.02
C TYR A 93 13.09 25.89 -33.09
N GLN A 94 11.83 26.32 -33.25
CA GLN A 94 11.18 27.30 -32.37
C GLN A 94 10.23 26.56 -31.43
N VAL A 95 10.54 26.56 -30.14
CA VAL A 95 9.66 26.03 -29.09
C VAL A 95 9.04 27.20 -28.34
N ILE A 96 7.71 27.29 -28.39
CA ILE A 96 6.95 28.33 -27.68
C ILE A 96 6.63 27.81 -26.28
N LEU A 97 7.20 28.43 -25.25
CA LEU A 97 6.95 28.07 -23.85
C LEU A 97 6.02 29.10 -23.20
N PRO A 98 4.92 28.66 -22.53
CA PRO A 98 3.97 29.54 -21.86
C PRO A 98 4.48 29.96 -20.47
N ILE A 99 5.70 30.50 -20.40
CA ILE A 99 6.37 30.87 -19.16
C ILE A 99 7.08 32.22 -19.32
N THR A 100 7.20 32.96 -18.22
CA THR A 100 7.97 34.22 -18.15
C THR A 100 9.41 33.93 -17.72
N ALA A 101 10.37 34.36 -18.53
CA ALA A 101 11.81 34.36 -18.22
C ALA A 101 12.47 35.53 -18.97
N GLU A 102 13.64 35.95 -18.50
CA GLU A 102 14.41 37.00 -19.15
C GLU A 102 15.04 36.48 -20.45
N PRO A 103 15.07 37.29 -21.54
CA PRO A 103 15.82 36.96 -22.74
C PRO A 103 17.30 36.69 -22.43
N GLY A 104 17.92 35.72 -23.08
CA GLY A 104 19.32 35.37 -22.84
C GLY A 104 19.82 34.19 -23.67
N GLU A 105 21.05 33.76 -23.39
CA GLU A 105 21.63 32.51 -23.89
C GLU A 105 21.87 31.56 -22.71
N ALA A 106 21.51 30.29 -22.85
CA ALA A 106 21.87 29.26 -21.89
C ALA A 106 22.22 27.95 -22.59
N GLU A 107 23.15 27.21 -22.01
CA GLU A 107 23.43 25.85 -22.44
C GLU A 107 22.46 24.88 -21.76
N PRO A 108 21.91 23.91 -22.50
CA PRO A 108 21.09 22.86 -21.93
C PRO A 108 21.93 22.02 -20.98
N LYS A 109 21.32 21.68 -19.84
CA LYS A 109 21.86 20.74 -18.86
C LYS A 109 21.62 19.30 -19.32
N ILE A 110 22.16 18.35 -18.58
CA ILE A 110 22.05 16.93 -18.91
C ILE A 110 20.61 16.47 -18.68
N VAL A 111 19.96 15.95 -19.72
CA VAL A 111 18.60 15.40 -19.65
C VAL A 111 18.65 13.87 -19.56
N ARG A 112 17.87 13.28 -18.65
CA ARG A 112 17.59 11.84 -18.64
C ARG A 112 16.09 11.59 -18.62
N VAL A 113 15.63 10.90 -19.66
CA VAL A 113 14.27 10.37 -19.75
C VAL A 113 14.24 9.03 -19.04
N TYR A 114 13.25 8.83 -18.16
CA TYR A 114 13.14 7.60 -17.36
C TYR A 114 11.77 6.93 -17.46
N ASN A 115 10.77 7.58 -18.05
CA ASN A 115 9.47 6.96 -18.31
C ASN A 115 8.78 7.62 -19.51
N ILE A 116 8.06 6.83 -20.30
CA ILE A 116 7.16 7.29 -21.37
C ILE A 116 5.82 6.58 -21.14
N SER A 117 4.74 7.34 -21.04
CA SER A 117 3.40 6.79 -20.77
C SER A 117 2.36 7.37 -21.71
N ALA A 118 1.35 6.58 -22.08
CA ALA A 118 0.15 7.11 -22.72
C ALA A 118 -0.61 8.03 -21.75
N VAL A 119 -1.13 9.14 -22.26
CA VAL A 119 -1.94 10.09 -21.50
C VAL A 119 -3.19 10.45 -22.30
N HIS A 120 -4.31 10.68 -21.60
CA HIS A 120 -5.51 11.23 -22.20
C HIS A 120 -5.53 12.74 -21.97
N LEU A 121 -5.48 13.51 -23.06
CA LEU A 121 -5.55 14.97 -23.05
C LEU A 121 -6.92 15.40 -23.60
N PRO A 122 -7.39 16.62 -23.29
CA PRO A 122 -8.63 17.16 -23.87
C PRO A 122 -8.70 17.05 -25.40
N GLU A 123 -7.54 17.14 -26.05
CA GLU A 123 -7.37 17.12 -27.50
C GLU A 123 -7.25 15.70 -28.09
N GLY A 124 -7.22 14.65 -27.24
CA GLY A 124 -7.12 13.25 -27.65
C GLY A 124 -6.05 12.45 -26.90
N ARG A 125 -5.73 11.25 -27.42
CA ARG A 125 -4.69 10.39 -26.86
C ARG A 125 -3.30 10.95 -27.22
N GLY A 126 -2.46 11.12 -26.21
CA GLY A 126 -1.09 11.62 -26.35
C GLY A 126 -0.06 10.73 -25.66
N THR A 127 1.20 11.12 -25.81
CA THR A 127 2.36 10.49 -25.18
C THR A 127 3.01 11.48 -24.22
N ARG A 128 3.16 11.08 -22.95
CA ARG A 128 3.85 11.84 -21.91
C ARG A 128 5.25 11.29 -21.72
N ILE A 129 6.27 12.14 -21.87
CA ILE A 129 7.67 11.82 -21.63
C ILE A 129 8.10 12.44 -20.31
N TYR A 130 8.50 11.62 -19.34
CA TYR A 130 9.02 12.06 -18.04
C TYR A 130 10.56 12.09 -18.04
N PHE A 131 11.13 13.18 -17.57
CA PHE A 131 12.58 13.38 -17.53
C PHE A 131 13.04 14.22 -16.33
N ARG A 132 14.34 14.12 -16.04
CA ARG A 132 15.04 14.99 -15.08
C ARG A 132 16.19 15.71 -15.76
N ILE A 133 16.53 16.86 -15.20
CA ILE A 133 17.61 17.75 -15.64
C ILE A 133 18.69 17.73 -14.56
N PHE A 134 19.94 17.47 -14.94
CA PHE A 134 21.08 17.27 -14.04
C PHE A 134 22.21 18.25 -14.36
N ASN A 135 22.94 18.67 -13.33
CA ASN A 135 24.09 19.57 -13.48
C ASN A 135 25.37 18.81 -13.88
N SER A 136 25.46 17.51 -13.59
CA SER A 136 26.65 16.70 -13.86
C SER A 136 26.32 15.23 -14.14
N GLU A 137 27.25 14.53 -14.79
CA GLU A 137 27.15 13.07 -15.00
C GLU A 137 27.25 12.28 -13.68
N GLU A 138 27.83 12.87 -12.62
CA GLU A 138 27.82 12.26 -11.29
C GLU A 138 26.42 12.25 -10.69
N GLU A 139 25.67 13.35 -10.78
CA GLU A 139 24.27 13.40 -10.34
C GLU A 139 23.40 12.39 -11.12
N VAL A 140 23.66 12.22 -12.43
CA VAL A 140 23.02 11.18 -13.24
C VAL A 140 23.32 9.79 -12.69
N ARG A 141 24.59 9.46 -12.44
CA ARG A 141 24.98 8.14 -11.91
C ARG A 141 24.33 7.85 -10.57
N LEU A 142 24.30 8.82 -9.65
CA LEU A 142 23.65 8.70 -8.34
C LEU A 142 22.13 8.49 -8.50
N PHE A 143 21.51 9.21 -9.42
CA PHE A 143 20.10 9.05 -9.74
C PHE A 143 19.79 7.66 -10.31
N GLU A 144 20.58 7.17 -11.27
CA GLU A 144 20.42 5.84 -11.86
C GLU A 144 20.64 4.73 -10.83
N GLN A 145 21.63 4.89 -9.94
CA GLN A 145 21.83 3.97 -8.82
C GLN A 145 20.58 3.94 -7.93
N ARG A 146 20.04 5.10 -7.59
CA ARG A 146 18.82 5.20 -6.79
C ARG A 146 17.63 4.57 -7.50
N LEU A 147 17.44 4.80 -8.80
CA LEU A 147 16.37 4.16 -9.57
C LEU A 147 16.46 2.63 -9.51
N LYS A 148 17.67 2.06 -9.63
CA LYS A 148 17.87 0.62 -9.48
C LYS A 148 17.54 0.13 -8.06
N GLU A 149 17.91 0.89 -7.04
CA GLU A 149 17.56 0.58 -5.66
C GLU A 149 16.04 0.62 -5.42
N LEU A 150 15.34 1.58 -6.03
CA LEU A 150 13.89 1.73 -5.99
C LEU A 150 13.19 0.58 -6.71
N GLU A 151 13.67 0.20 -7.89
CA GLU A 151 13.14 -0.92 -8.68
C GLU A 151 13.28 -2.25 -7.91
N GLN A 152 14.44 -2.48 -7.28
CA GLN A 152 14.66 -3.67 -6.46
C GLN A 152 13.84 -3.69 -5.17
N ALA A 153 13.42 -2.52 -4.69
CA ALA A 153 12.56 -2.37 -3.54
C ALA A 153 11.06 -2.45 -3.88
N ASP A 154 10.68 -2.33 -5.16
CA ASP A 154 9.27 -2.38 -5.59
C ASP A 154 8.66 -3.77 -5.33
N HIS A 155 7.49 -3.79 -4.68
CA HIS A 155 6.83 -5.05 -4.32
C HIS A 155 6.49 -5.90 -5.55
N ARG A 156 6.32 -5.32 -6.74
CA ARG A 156 6.04 -6.07 -7.98
C ARG A 156 7.26 -6.86 -8.42
N PHE A 157 8.44 -6.24 -8.37
CA PHE A 157 9.71 -6.91 -8.67
C PHE A 157 10.01 -8.00 -7.63
N ILE A 158 9.84 -7.67 -6.34
CA ILE A 158 10.02 -8.63 -5.24
C ILE A 158 9.02 -9.78 -5.37
N GLY A 159 7.75 -9.48 -5.63
CA GLY A 159 6.66 -10.44 -5.76
C GLY A 159 6.90 -11.43 -6.90
N GLN A 160 7.42 -10.95 -8.04
CA GLN A 160 7.83 -11.82 -9.13
C GLN A 160 9.05 -12.67 -8.76
N LYS A 161 10.10 -12.06 -8.19
CA LYS A 161 11.33 -12.77 -7.81
C LYS A 161 11.09 -13.87 -6.78
N LEU A 162 10.16 -13.65 -5.85
CA LEU A 162 9.84 -14.56 -4.76
C LEU A 162 8.60 -15.44 -5.06
N ASP A 163 8.06 -15.37 -6.27
CA ASP A 163 6.89 -16.16 -6.69
C ASP A 163 5.67 -15.98 -5.75
N LEU A 164 5.36 -14.73 -5.40
CA LEU A 164 4.29 -14.41 -4.45
C LEU A 164 2.95 -14.18 -5.14
N PHE A 165 2.95 -13.46 -6.26
CA PHE A 165 1.74 -13.12 -7.00
C PHE A 165 2.07 -12.72 -8.44
N SER A 166 1.06 -12.79 -9.29
CA SER A 166 1.10 -12.29 -10.66
C SER A 166 -0.15 -11.50 -11.01
N PHE A 167 -0.10 -10.78 -12.14
CA PHE A 167 -1.24 -10.10 -12.74
C PHE A 167 -1.38 -10.61 -14.18
N GLN A 168 -2.60 -10.96 -14.57
CA GLN A 168 -2.93 -11.36 -15.94
C GLN A 168 -3.99 -10.43 -16.51
N GLU A 169 -3.56 -9.27 -17.00
CA GLU A 169 -4.48 -8.20 -17.42
C GLU A 169 -5.38 -8.62 -18.59
N GLU A 170 -4.87 -9.46 -19.49
CA GLU A 170 -5.57 -9.92 -20.70
C GLU A 170 -6.72 -10.89 -20.41
N LEU A 171 -6.54 -11.79 -19.44
CA LEU A 171 -7.50 -12.86 -19.14
C LEU A 171 -8.32 -12.61 -17.87
N ILE A 172 -7.68 -12.12 -16.81
CA ILE A 172 -8.35 -11.88 -15.51
C ILE A 172 -8.83 -10.43 -15.41
N GLY A 173 -8.04 -9.49 -15.93
CA GLY A 173 -8.32 -8.06 -15.88
C GLY A 173 -7.38 -7.29 -14.95
N SER A 174 -7.20 -5.99 -15.22
CA SER A 174 -6.28 -5.13 -14.45
C SER A 174 -6.72 -4.96 -13.00
N GLY A 175 -5.76 -4.92 -12.08
CA GLY A 175 -6.01 -4.71 -10.65
C GLY A 175 -6.62 -5.92 -9.93
N LEU A 176 -6.48 -7.12 -10.49
CA LEU A 176 -6.95 -8.37 -9.91
C LEU A 176 -5.74 -9.32 -9.71
N PRO A 177 -5.11 -9.29 -8.53
CA PRO A 177 -3.91 -10.09 -8.29
C PRO A 177 -4.23 -11.58 -8.16
N LEU A 178 -3.39 -12.42 -8.77
CA LEU A 178 -3.37 -13.86 -8.56
C LEU A 178 -2.29 -14.20 -7.52
N PHE A 179 -2.70 -14.56 -6.31
CA PHE A 179 -1.76 -14.99 -5.28
C PHE A 179 -1.31 -16.43 -5.53
N HIS A 180 0.01 -16.62 -5.61
CA HIS A 180 0.64 -17.94 -5.75
C HIS A 180 0.73 -18.62 -4.37
N PRO A 181 1.15 -19.88 -4.25
CA PRO A 181 1.22 -20.57 -2.96
C PRO A 181 2.00 -19.80 -1.89
N TYR A 182 3.15 -19.23 -2.23
CA TYR A 182 3.95 -18.47 -1.26
C TYR A 182 3.30 -17.15 -0.85
N GLY A 183 2.72 -16.39 -1.78
CA GLY A 183 1.96 -15.19 -1.42
C GLY A 183 0.73 -15.50 -0.57
N THR A 184 0.03 -16.60 -0.87
CA THR A 184 -1.13 -17.06 -0.11
C THR A 184 -0.76 -17.44 1.32
N ARG A 185 0.40 -18.08 1.55
CA ARG A 185 0.90 -18.37 2.90
C ARG A 185 1.09 -17.10 3.73
N ILE A 186 1.69 -16.06 3.14
CA ILE A 186 1.88 -14.76 3.81
C ILE A 186 0.51 -14.17 4.17
N ARG A 187 -0.40 -14.14 3.19
CA ARG A 187 -1.77 -13.64 3.37
C ARG A 187 -2.50 -14.34 4.51
N ASN A 188 -2.46 -15.68 4.56
CA ASN A 188 -3.11 -16.47 5.61
C ASN A 188 -2.51 -16.20 6.99
N LYS A 189 -1.18 -16.10 7.09
CA LYS A 189 -0.51 -15.77 8.36
C LYS A 189 -0.87 -14.38 8.89
N LEU A 190 -1.05 -13.38 8.01
CA LEU A 190 -1.56 -12.07 8.40
C LEU A 190 -3.00 -12.16 8.93
N ILE A 191 -3.87 -12.90 8.24
CA ILE A 191 -5.26 -13.16 8.67
C ILE A 191 -5.28 -13.85 10.05
N GLU A 192 -4.46 -14.88 10.24
CA GLU A 192 -4.36 -15.61 11.51
C GLU A 192 -3.88 -14.74 12.68
N LEU A 193 -2.92 -13.82 12.42
CA LEU A 193 -2.49 -12.83 13.40
C LEU A 193 -3.65 -11.93 13.81
N ILE A 194 -4.37 -11.36 12.84
CA ILE A 194 -5.51 -10.48 13.12
C ILE A 194 -6.61 -11.24 13.85
N ARG A 195 -6.92 -12.49 13.48
CA ARG A 195 -7.87 -13.33 14.23
C ARG A 195 -7.50 -13.48 15.71
N LYS A 196 -6.21 -13.59 16.03
CA LYS A 196 -5.75 -13.64 17.44
C LYS A 196 -6.00 -12.32 18.17
N ILE A 197 -5.75 -11.20 17.50
CA ILE A 197 -6.00 -9.84 18.03
C ILE A 197 -7.51 -9.60 18.22
N ASN A 198 -8.33 -10.00 17.25
CA ASN A 198 -9.79 -9.89 17.28
C ASN A 198 -10.38 -10.59 18.50
N ARG A 199 -9.89 -11.80 18.82
CA ARG A 199 -10.29 -12.52 20.04
C ARG A 199 -9.91 -11.78 21.32
N ALA A 200 -8.75 -11.13 21.37
CA ALA A 200 -8.36 -10.33 22.53
C ALA A 200 -9.21 -9.06 22.69
N LEU A 201 -9.70 -8.50 21.59
CA LEU A 201 -10.59 -7.34 21.55
C LEU A 201 -12.09 -7.70 21.69
N GLY A 202 -12.43 -8.99 21.70
CA GLY A 202 -13.81 -9.46 21.85
C GLY A 202 -14.66 -9.30 20.60
N PHE A 203 -14.07 -9.40 19.41
CA PHE A 203 -14.79 -9.44 18.14
C PHE A 203 -15.26 -10.85 17.79
N ASP A 204 -16.48 -10.93 17.27
CA ASP A 204 -17.02 -12.14 16.63
C ASP A 204 -16.83 -12.06 15.12
N GLU A 205 -16.24 -13.10 14.53
CA GLU A 205 -16.06 -13.18 13.08
C GLU A 205 -17.40 -13.57 12.41
N VAL A 206 -17.82 -12.79 11.42
CA VAL A 206 -19.04 -13.00 10.64
C VAL A 206 -18.72 -13.07 9.14
N PHE A 207 -19.70 -13.49 8.35
CA PHE A 207 -19.58 -13.56 6.89
C PHE A 207 -20.78 -12.90 6.22
N THR A 208 -20.53 -12.10 5.20
CA THR A 208 -21.58 -11.48 4.39
C THR A 208 -21.36 -11.72 2.89
N PRO A 209 -22.42 -12.01 2.11
CA PRO A 209 -22.29 -12.27 0.67
C PRO A 209 -21.60 -11.13 -0.08
N HIS A 210 -20.89 -11.46 -1.17
CA HIS A 210 -20.22 -10.49 -2.02
C HIS A 210 -21.17 -9.74 -2.96
N LEU A 211 -22.33 -10.35 -3.23
CA LEU A 211 -23.32 -9.89 -4.19
C LEU A 211 -24.57 -9.42 -3.45
N TRP A 212 -24.96 -8.16 -3.65
CA TRP A 212 -26.14 -7.57 -3.03
C TRP A 212 -27.09 -7.02 -4.08
N LYS A 213 -28.40 -6.98 -3.77
CA LYS A 213 -29.31 -6.10 -4.49
C LYS A 213 -28.85 -4.65 -4.34
N VAL A 214 -28.96 -3.87 -5.40
CA VAL A 214 -28.56 -2.45 -5.38
C VAL A 214 -29.33 -1.66 -4.32
N ASP A 215 -30.52 -2.10 -3.89
CA ASP A 215 -31.29 -1.44 -2.83
C ASP A 215 -30.52 -1.31 -1.52
N VAL A 216 -29.63 -2.26 -1.19
CA VAL A 216 -28.79 -2.19 0.00
C VAL A 216 -27.90 -0.95 -0.03
N VAL A 217 -27.30 -0.65 -1.19
CA VAL A 217 -26.40 0.49 -1.35
C VAL A 217 -27.15 1.81 -1.55
N LYS A 218 -28.40 1.77 -2.03
CA LYS A 218 -29.32 2.91 -2.04
C LYS A 218 -29.72 3.31 -0.62
N VAL A 219 -30.16 2.35 0.20
CA VAL A 219 -30.48 2.58 1.62
C VAL A 219 -29.30 3.18 2.37
N SER A 220 -28.09 2.70 2.09
CA SER A 220 -26.88 3.23 2.71
C SER A 220 -26.41 4.61 2.22
N GLY A 221 -27.05 5.19 1.19
CA GLY A 221 -26.60 6.44 0.54
C GLY A 221 -25.35 6.31 -0.36
N HIS A 222 -24.71 5.14 -0.41
CA HIS A 222 -23.53 4.91 -1.25
C HIS A 222 -23.83 4.98 -2.75
N TYR A 223 -25.07 4.67 -3.16
CA TYR A 223 -25.45 4.79 -4.57
C TYR A 223 -25.29 6.24 -5.08
N ASP A 224 -25.68 7.24 -4.30
CA ASP A 224 -25.63 8.64 -4.77
C ASP A 224 -24.21 9.22 -4.75
N LYS A 225 -23.34 8.71 -3.87
CA LYS A 225 -22.00 9.28 -3.60
C LYS A 225 -20.85 8.45 -4.16
N TYR A 226 -21.06 7.16 -4.44
CA TYR A 226 -20.00 6.20 -4.75
C TYR A 226 -20.26 5.34 -6.00
N LYS A 227 -21.41 5.50 -6.67
CA LYS A 227 -21.81 4.66 -7.81
C LYS A 227 -20.78 4.55 -8.92
N GLU A 228 -20.05 5.61 -9.24
CA GLU A 228 -19.01 5.59 -10.30
C GLU A 228 -17.88 4.59 -9.98
N ASN A 229 -17.63 4.34 -8.69
CA ASN A 229 -16.61 3.43 -8.19
C ASN A 229 -17.17 2.03 -7.87
N MET A 230 -18.39 1.69 -8.33
CA MET A 230 -19.05 0.42 -8.05
C MET A 230 -19.19 -0.44 -9.31
N PHE A 231 -19.18 -1.77 -9.11
CA PHE A 231 -19.63 -2.70 -10.14
C PHE A 231 -21.12 -2.97 -9.96
N ILE A 232 -21.93 -2.50 -10.90
CA ILE A 232 -23.38 -2.69 -10.92
C ILE A 232 -23.74 -3.39 -12.23
N PHE A 233 -24.62 -4.38 -12.16
CA PHE A 233 -25.09 -5.14 -13.32
C PHE A 233 -26.52 -5.62 -13.13
N SER A 234 -27.22 -5.82 -14.24
CA SER A 234 -28.60 -6.30 -14.26
C SER A 234 -28.65 -7.83 -14.26
N VAL A 235 -29.56 -8.39 -13.47
CA VAL A 235 -29.90 -9.82 -13.44
C VAL A 235 -31.42 -9.93 -13.58
N GLY A 236 -31.88 -10.22 -14.81
CA GLY A 236 -33.30 -10.09 -15.14
C GLY A 236 -33.75 -8.64 -15.00
N ASP A 237 -34.84 -8.43 -14.26
CA ASP A 237 -35.42 -7.10 -13.99
C ASP A 237 -34.83 -6.42 -12.73
N GLU A 238 -33.88 -7.07 -12.05
CA GLU A 238 -33.26 -6.57 -10.82
C GLU A 238 -31.83 -6.07 -11.07
N GLU A 239 -31.41 -5.07 -10.32
CA GLU A 239 -30.01 -4.62 -10.31
C GLU A 239 -29.26 -5.19 -9.10
N TYR A 240 -28.07 -5.72 -9.35
CA TYR A 240 -27.15 -6.22 -8.34
C TYR A 240 -25.83 -5.47 -8.37
N THR A 241 -25.10 -5.52 -7.26
CA THR A 241 -23.78 -4.94 -7.13
C THR A 241 -22.84 -5.88 -6.37
N LEU A 242 -21.58 -5.90 -6.77
CA LEU A 242 -20.53 -6.42 -5.91
C LEU A 242 -20.28 -5.43 -4.77
N LYS A 243 -20.22 -5.91 -3.53
CA LYS A 243 -20.10 -5.07 -2.35
C LYS A 243 -18.84 -4.17 -2.44
N PRO A 244 -18.98 -2.82 -2.45
CA PRO A 244 -17.82 -1.90 -2.47
C PRO A 244 -17.21 -1.67 -1.08
N MET A 245 -17.92 -2.15 -0.05
CA MET A 245 -17.63 -2.07 1.38
C MET A 245 -18.46 -3.12 2.11
N ASN A 246 -18.17 -3.35 3.38
CA ASN A 246 -18.84 -4.39 4.15
C ASN A 246 -19.94 -3.89 5.10
N CYS A 247 -19.92 -2.61 5.48
CA CYS A 247 -20.74 -2.07 6.56
C CYS A 247 -22.25 -2.38 6.47
N PRO A 248 -22.93 -2.35 5.29
CA PRO A 248 -24.35 -2.69 5.21
C PRO A 248 -24.66 -4.11 5.65
N GLY A 249 -23.78 -5.07 5.33
CA GLY A 249 -23.96 -6.47 5.72
C GLY A 249 -23.91 -6.65 7.23
N HIS A 250 -22.94 -6.01 7.91
CA HIS A 250 -22.81 -6.06 9.36
C HIS A 250 -23.98 -5.39 10.07
N ILE A 251 -24.50 -4.29 9.52
CA ILE A 251 -25.69 -3.61 10.05
C ILE A 251 -26.93 -4.51 9.95
N LEU A 252 -27.09 -5.23 8.83
CA LEU A 252 -28.19 -6.18 8.65
C LEU A 252 -28.09 -7.37 9.64
N ILE A 253 -26.88 -7.85 9.93
CA ILE A 253 -26.65 -8.86 10.99
C ILE A 253 -27.03 -8.29 12.36
N PHE A 254 -26.62 -7.06 12.68
CA PHE A 254 -26.98 -6.42 13.95
C PHE A 254 -28.51 -6.31 14.11
N LYS A 255 -29.20 -5.82 13.08
CA LYS A 255 -30.65 -5.58 13.02
C LYS A 255 -31.49 -6.86 12.96
N SER A 256 -30.90 -8.01 12.64
CA SER A 256 -31.63 -9.28 12.46
C SER A 256 -32.47 -9.73 13.66
N ARG A 257 -32.18 -9.20 14.86
CA ARG A 257 -32.99 -9.36 16.06
C ARG A 257 -32.94 -8.11 16.94
N GLU A 258 -33.88 -8.00 17.87
CA GLU A 258 -33.83 -6.95 18.90
C GLU A 258 -32.61 -7.11 19.81
N ARG A 259 -32.06 -5.97 20.24
CA ARG A 259 -30.86 -5.87 21.08
C ARG A 259 -31.14 -5.05 22.32
N SER A 260 -30.73 -5.52 23.49
CA SER A 260 -30.73 -4.75 24.73
C SER A 260 -29.48 -3.86 24.83
N TYR A 261 -29.58 -2.72 25.50
CA TYR A 261 -28.43 -1.88 25.85
C TYR A 261 -27.31 -2.65 26.58
N GLU A 262 -27.66 -3.74 27.28
CA GLU A 262 -26.72 -4.62 28.01
C GLU A 262 -25.87 -5.49 27.09
N GLU A 263 -26.33 -5.73 25.87
CA GLU A 263 -25.55 -6.47 24.86
C GLU A 263 -24.50 -5.59 24.18
N LEU A 264 -24.59 -4.27 24.33
CA LEU A 264 -23.66 -3.34 23.71
C LEU A 264 -22.41 -3.15 24.59
N PRO A 265 -21.21 -3.10 23.98
CA PRO A 265 -20.99 -3.00 22.53
C PRO A 265 -20.96 -4.37 21.83
N VAL A 266 -21.59 -4.44 20.65
CA VAL A 266 -21.53 -5.62 19.76
C VAL A 266 -20.41 -5.41 18.75
N ARG A 267 -19.56 -6.42 18.54
CA ARG A 267 -18.34 -6.31 17.74
C ARG A 267 -18.29 -7.37 16.65
N TYR A 268 -18.35 -6.96 15.39
CA TYR A 268 -18.21 -7.86 14.25
C TYR A 268 -16.91 -7.62 13.50
N ALA A 269 -16.26 -8.70 13.09
CA ALA A 269 -15.09 -8.71 12.23
C ALA A 269 -15.35 -9.56 10.99
N GLU A 270 -14.80 -9.17 9.84
CA GLU A 270 -14.83 -9.99 8.62
C GLU A 270 -13.59 -9.68 7.78
N PHE A 271 -12.94 -10.72 7.26
CA PHE A 271 -11.95 -10.55 6.20
C PHE A 271 -12.67 -10.32 4.88
N ALA A 272 -13.23 -9.11 4.74
CA ALA A 272 -14.22 -8.78 3.74
C ALA A 272 -13.56 -8.46 2.40
N THR A 273 -13.79 -9.32 1.41
CA THR A 273 -13.44 -8.99 0.02
C THR A 273 -14.47 -8.01 -0.54
N VAL A 274 -14.00 -6.85 -0.96
CA VAL A 274 -14.80 -5.77 -1.55
C VAL A 274 -14.26 -5.40 -2.92
N TYR A 275 -15.13 -4.83 -3.75
CA TYR A 275 -14.84 -4.56 -5.16
C TYR A 275 -15.07 -3.09 -5.48
N ARG A 276 -14.04 -2.43 -6.04
CA ARG A 276 -14.08 -1.02 -6.41
C ARG A 276 -13.70 -0.86 -7.87
N ASN A 277 -14.54 -0.15 -8.63
CA ASN A 277 -14.31 0.18 -10.02
C ASN A 277 -13.28 1.32 -10.15
N GLU A 278 -12.05 1.02 -9.74
CA GLU A 278 -10.94 1.96 -9.83
C GLU A 278 -10.62 2.28 -11.29
N ILE A 279 -10.33 3.56 -11.54
CA ILE A 279 -9.92 4.06 -12.86
C ILE A 279 -8.62 3.33 -13.26
N PRO A 280 -8.50 2.79 -14.48
CA PRO A 280 -7.35 1.96 -14.88
C PRO A 280 -5.99 2.58 -14.60
N GLY A 281 -5.83 3.89 -14.85
CA GLY A 281 -4.57 4.61 -14.62
C GLY A 281 -4.17 4.79 -13.15
N ALA A 282 -5.06 4.48 -12.20
CA ALA A 282 -4.78 4.54 -10.77
C ALA A 282 -4.32 3.19 -10.19
N LEU A 283 -4.52 2.08 -10.92
CA LEU A 283 -4.13 0.75 -10.47
C LEU A 283 -2.61 0.63 -10.36
N ARG A 284 -2.13 0.03 -9.26
CA ARG A 284 -0.69 -0.08 -8.99
C ARG A 284 -0.36 -1.29 -8.15
N GLY A 285 -0.01 -2.39 -8.81
CA GLY A 285 0.37 -3.64 -8.15
C GLY A 285 -0.65 -4.02 -7.07
N LEU A 286 -0.18 -4.30 -5.85
CA LEU A 286 -1.05 -4.57 -4.70
C LEU A 286 -1.44 -3.30 -3.89
N LEU A 287 -0.85 -2.14 -4.19
CA LEU A 287 -1.13 -0.88 -3.47
C LEU A 287 -2.53 -0.32 -3.77
N ARG A 288 -3.00 -0.53 -5.01
CA ARG A 288 -4.34 -0.12 -5.48
C ARG A 288 -4.86 -1.13 -6.49
N VAL A 289 -5.89 -1.87 -6.09
CA VAL A 289 -6.49 -3.01 -6.78
C VAL A 289 -8.01 -2.83 -6.85
N ARG A 290 -8.67 -3.59 -7.72
CA ARG A 290 -10.15 -3.60 -7.85
C ARG A 290 -10.81 -4.55 -6.89
N ALA A 291 -10.20 -5.71 -6.63
CA ALA A 291 -10.63 -6.65 -5.60
C ALA A 291 -9.61 -6.62 -4.47
N LEU A 292 -10.06 -6.23 -3.28
CA LEU A 292 -9.23 -6.17 -2.09
C LEU A 292 -9.94 -6.85 -0.93
N THR A 293 -9.17 -7.37 0.01
CA THR A 293 -9.70 -7.95 1.25
C THR A 293 -9.24 -7.13 2.43
N GLN A 294 -10.20 -6.56 3.16
CA GLN A 294 -9.92 -5.77 4.35
C GLN A 294 -10.07 -6.62 5.61
N ASP A 295 -9.27 -6.34 6.62
CA ASP A 295 -9.55 -6.79 7.98
C ASP A 295 -10.61 -5.86 8.60
N ASP A 296 -11.86 -5.99 8.13
CA ASP A 296 -12.92 -5.01 8.37
C ASP A 296 -13.65 -5.30 9.69
N HIS A 297 -13.84 -4.27 10.50
CA HIS A 297 -14.42 -4.36 11.84
C HIS A 297 -15.51 -3.31 12.03
N HIS A 298 -16.60 -3.70 12.68
CA HIS A 298 -17.70 -2.81 13.03
C HIS A 298 -18.08 -3.02 14.49
N VAL A 299 -17.95 -1.96 15.30
CA VAL A 299 -18.43 -1.94 16.69
C VAL A 299 -19.72 -1.13 16.76
N PHE A 300 -20.80 -1.75 17.21
CA PHE A 300 -22.07 -1.09 17.52
C PHE A 300 -22.06 -0.73 19.01
N ALA A 301 -21.80 0.53 19.30
CA ALA A 301 -21.59 1.03 20.66
C ALA A 301 -22.69 2.03 21.05
N ARG A 302 -22.96 2.14 22.36
CA ARG A 302 -23.67 3.31 22.87
C ARG A 302 -22.73 4.52 22.86
N ILE A 303 -23.29 5.73 22.87
CA ILE A 303 -22.49 6.97 22.85
C ILE A 303 -21.50 7.01 24.03
N ASP A 304 -21.91 6.56 25.22
CA ASP A 304 -21.05 6.49 26.42
C ASP A 304 -19.88 5.49 26.30
N GLN A 305 -19.93 4.57 25.34
CA GLN A 305 -18.91 3.53 25.12
C GLN A 305 -17.90 3.89 24.02
N VAL A 306 -18.20 4.90 23.19
CA VAL A 306 -17.42 5.21 21.98
C VAL A 306 -15.95 5.49 22.30
N GLU A 307 -15.68 6.34 23.29
CA GLU A 307 -14.31 6.70 23.68
C GLU A 307 -13.49 5.45 24.04
N GLN A 308 -14.04 4.59 24.89
CA GLN A 308 -13.34 3.40 25.36
C GLN A 308 -13.03 2.42 24.23
N GLU A 309 -13.97 2.23 23.31
CA GLU A 309 -13.79 1.35 22.15
C GLU A 309 -12.75 1.91 21.17
N VAL A 310 -12.75 3.22 20.91
CA VAL A 310 -11.71 3.85 20.09
C VAL A 310 -10.34 3.69 20.73
N LEU A 311 -10.19 3.91 22.05
CA LEU A 311 -8.91 3.73 22.75
C LEU A 311 -8.36 2.30 22.62
N LYS A 312 -9.22 1.28 22.77
CA LYS A 312 -8.84 -0.14 22.56
C LYS A 312 -8.30 -0.38 21.14
N LEU A 313 -8.99 0.15 20.13
CA LEU A 313 -8.61 0.00 18.73
C LEU A 313 -7.31 0.74 18.40
N VAL A 314 -7.13 1.98 18.87
CA VAL A 314 -5.89 2.73 18.67
C VAL A 314 -4.71 2.00 19.29
N TYR A 315 -4.85 1.50 20.52
CA TYR A 315 -3.77 0.74 21.17
C TYR A 315 -3.39 -0.50 20.37
N ALA A 316 -4.38 -1.28 19.92
CA ALA A 316 -4.14 -2.47 19.11
C ALA A 316 -3.41 -2.16 17.80
N ILE A 317 -3.81 -1.10 17.08
CA ILE A 317 -3.15 -0.67 15.84
C ILE A 317 -1.70 -0.25 16.11
N MET A 318 -1.45 0.57 17.13
CA MET A 318 -0.10 1.04 17.47
C MET A 318 0.82 -0.13 17.83
N LYS A 319 0.34 -1.09 18.64
CA LYS A 319 1.09 -2.30 19.00
C LYS A 319 1.34 -3.20 17.80
N LEU A 320 0.35 -3.36 16.93
CA LEU A 320 0.49 -4.12 15.69
C LEU A 320 1.57 -3.51 14.80
N TYR A 321 1.59 -2.19 14.64
CA TYR A 321 2.57 -1.51 13.79
C TYR A 321 3.98 -1.56 14.36
N GLN A 322 4.11 -1.41 15.68
CA GLN A 322 5.35 -1.64 16.39
C GLN A 322 5.86 -3.08 16.18
N PHE A 323 4.96 -4.06 16.23
CA PHE A 323 5.30 -5.47 16.00
C PHE A 323 5.83 -5.75 14.58
N PHE A 324 5.30 -5.05 13.57
CA PHE A 324 5.84 -5.09 12.20
C PHE A 324 7.10 -4.23 12.00
N GLY A 325 7.53 -3.49 13.03
CA GLY A 325 8.74 -2.67 13.01
C GLY A 325 8.58 -1.31 12.33
N PHE A 326 7.35 -0.84 12.10
CA PHE A 326 7.12 0.51 11.59
C PHE A 326 7.53 1.55 12.65
N GLN A 327 8.59 2.31 12.36
CA GLN A 327 9.20 3.26 13.30
C GLN A 327 8.46 4.60 13.35
N GLU A 328 7.97 5.07 12.19
CA GLU A 328 7.30 6.36 12.03
C GLU A 328 5.82 6.13 11.66
N VAL A 329 4.93 6.29 12.64
CA VAL A 329 3.47 6.25 12.45
C VAL A 329 2.92 7.66 12.69
N ARG A 330 2.23 8.21 11.69
CA ARG A 330 1.51 9.48 11.83
C ARG A 330 0.03 9.21 12.02
N ILE A 331 -0.55 9.82 13.05
CA ILE A 331 -1.98 9.81 13.29
C ILE A 331 -2.56 11.08 12.68
N ASN A 332 -3.61 10.95 11.89
CA ASN A 332 -4.29 12.09 11.28
C ASN A 332 -5.78 12.09 11.62
N LEU A 333 -6.31 13.26 11.98
CA LEU A 333 -7.74 13.52 12.08
C LEU A 333 -8.24 14.10 10.76
N SER A 334 -9.03 13.33 10.03
CA SER A 334 -9.62 13.74 8.77
C SER A 334 -11.04 14.27 9.00
N THR A 335 -11.24 15.58 8.75
CA THR A 335 -12.48 16.30 9.10
C THR A 335 -13.52 16.33 7.97
N ARG A 336 -14.71 16.87 8.25
CA ARG A 336 -15.86 16.87 7.33
C ARG A 336 -15.53 17.32 5.90
N PRO A 337 -15.78 16.47 4.88
CA PRO A 337 -15.60 16.84 3.48
C PRO A 337 -16.71 17.77 2.99
N ASP A 338 -16.55 18.36 1.80
CA ASP A 338 -17.60 19.18 1.18
C ASP A 338 -18.84 18.34 0.80
N ASN A 339 -18.63 17.05 0.50
CA ASN A 339 -19.68 16.11 0.11
C ASN A 339 -19.94 15.12 1.27
N PHE A 340 -20.84 15.48 2.19
CA PHE A 340 -21.19 14.69 3.37
C PHE A 340 -22.69 14.39 3.47
N ILE A 341 -23.07 13.45 4.34
CA ILE A 341 -24.46 13.16 4.72
C ILE A 341 -24.75 13.57 6.17
N GLY A 342 -26.02 13.85 6.45
CA GLY A 342 -26.53 14.22 7.76
C GLY A 342 -26.31 15.68 8.17
N SER A 343 -26.63 16.02 9.41
CA SER A 343 -26.60 17.40 9.92
C SER A 343 -25.20 17.85 10.34
N VAL A 344 -24.93 19.15 10.21
CA VAL A 344 -23.71 19.81 10.69
C VAL A 344 -23.47 19.54 12.19
N ASP A 345 -24.50 19.60 13.02
CA ASP A 345 -24.39 19.40 14.48
C ASP A 345 -23.86 18.01 14.85
N LEU A 346 -24.34 16.95 14.16
CA LEU A 346 -23.85 15.57 14.36
C LEU A 346 -22.38 15.44 13.96
N TRP A 347 -21.96 16.13 12.90
CA TRP A 347 -20.56 16.18 12.49
C TRP A 347 -19.68 16.88 13.52
N GLU A 348 -20.13 18.01 14.07
CA GLU A 348 -19.40 18.71 15.13
C GLU A 348 -19.27 17.85 16.39
N GLN A 349 -20.31 17.10 16.75
CA GLN A 349 -20.26 16.14 17.86
C GLN A 349 -19.24 15.02 17.59
N ALA A 350 -19.26 14.43 16.39
CA ALA A 350 -18.34 13.37 15.99
C ALA A 350 -16.87 13.85 15.99
N GLU A 351 -16.61 15.04 15.42
CA GLU A 351 -15.27 15.63 15.38
C GLU A 351 -14.78 16.01 16.77
N THR A 352 -15.63 16.58 17.61
CA THR A 352 -15.29 16.91 19.00
C THR A 352 -14.96 15.65 19.78
N ALA A 353 -15.77 14.58 19.65
CA ALA A 353 -15.50 13.31 20.30
C ALA A 353 -14.13 12.74 19.89
N LEU A 354 -13.82 12.70 18.59
CA LEU A 354 -12.52 12.23 18.12
C LEU A 354 -11.36 13.10 18.59
N LYS A 355 -11.51 14.44 18.61
CA LYS A 355 -10.48 15.34 19.14
C LYS A 355 -10.19 15.06 20.61
N THR A 356 -11.23 14.92 21.45
CA THR A 356 -11.05 14.58 22.87
C THR A 356 -10.34 13.25 23.06
N ILE A 357 -10.70 12.24 22.26
CA ILE A 357 -10.05 10.93 22.28
C ILE A 357 -8.57 11.04 21.86
N LEU A 358 -8.28 11.82 20.82
CA LEU A 358 -6.90 12.04 20.33
C LEU A 358 -6.02 12.78 21.33
N GLU A 359 -6.56 13.75 22.09
CA GLU A 359 -5.81 14.40 23.18
C GLU A 359 -5.46 13.40 24.30
N LYS A 360 -6.37 12.47 24.63
CA LYS A 360 -6.09 11.38 25.57
C LYS A 360 -5.02 10.44 25.02
N ILE A 361 -5.10 10.05 23.75
CA ILE A 361 -4.09 9.22 23.07
C ILE A 361 -2.73 9.91 23.10
N LYS A 362 -2.68 11.21 22.78
CA LYS A 362 -1.45 12.01 22.85
C LYS A 362 -0.85 11.97 24.25
N THR A 363 -1.67 12.12 25.29
CA THR A 363 -1.23 12.07 26.69
C THR A 363 -0.77 10.67 27.12
N MET A 364 -1.47 9.62 26.70
CA MET A 364 -1.20 8.23 27.09
C MET A 364 -0.01 7.62 26.34
N PHE A 365 0.17 7.97 25.07
CA PHE A 365 1.13 7.31 24.18
C PHE A 365 2.24 8.23 23.69
N GLY A 366 2.18 9.53 23.97
CA GLY A 366 3.15 10.52 23.51
C GLY A 366 3.14 10.71 21.98
N VAL A 367 1.99 10.50 21.34
CA VAL A 367 1.86 10.57 19.87
C VAL A 367 1.12 11.84 19.47
N GLU A 368 1.78 12.67 18.66
CA GLU A 368 1.15 13.83 18.03
C GLU A 368 0.20 13.40 16.90
N TYR A 369 -0.87 14.17 16.69
CA TYR A 369 -1.77 14.01 15.55
C TYR A 369 -1.82 15.27 14.69
N TYR A 370 -2.13 15.09 13.42
CA TYR A 370 -2.27 16.16 12.43
C TYR A 370 -3.71 16.26 11.96
N VAL A 371 -4.16 17.45 11.61
CA VAL A 371 -5.51 17.64 11.03
C VAL A 371 -5.41 17.66 9.51
N LYS A 372 -6.16 16.76 8.86
CA LYS A 372 -6.36 16.74 7.40
C LYS A 372 -7.75 17.31 7.10
N GLU A 373 -7.79 18.60 6.76
CA GLU A 373 -9.05 19.27 6.50
C GLU A 373 -9.79 18.66 5.31
N LYS A 374 -11.07 18.36 5.49
CA LYS A 374 -11.99 17.86 4.44
C LYS A 374 -11.66 16.48 3.85
N GLU A 375 -10.83 15.70 4.52
CA GLU A 375 -10.48 14.33 4.08
C GLU A 375 -11.28 13.21 4.77
N GLY A 376 -12.28 13.54 5.60
CA GLY A 376 -13.20 12.58 6.20
C GLY A 376 -14.03 11.83 5.14
N ALA A 377 -14.55 10.64 5.46
CA ALA A 377 -15.49 9.99 4.54
C ALA A 377 -16.85 10.67 4.63
N PHE A 378 -17.70 10.49 3.63
CA PHE A 378 -18.95 11.26 3.53
C PHE A 378 -19.94 11.01 4.70
N TYR A 379 -19.75 9.94 5.47
CA TYR A 379 -20.59 9.55 6.62
C TYR A 379 -19.87 9.71 7.98
N GLY A 380 -18.71 10.34 8.07
CA GLY A 380 -18.14 10.70 9.37
C GLY A 380 -16.64 10.99 9.38
N PRO A 381 -16.13 11.62 10.45
CA PRO A 381 -14.72 11.91 10.62
C PRO A 381 -13.96 10.62 10.96
N LYS A 382 -12.65 10.60 10.65
CA LYS A 382 -11.82 9.40 10.82
C LYS A 382 -10.43 9.72 11.37
N ILE A 383 -9.89 8.77 12.11
CA ILE A 383 -8.49 8.70 12.51
C ILE A 383 -7.78 7.81 11.49
N ASP A 384 -6.82 8.36 10.76
CA ASP A 384 -6.02 7.63 9.77
C ASP A 384 -4.59 7.40 10.29
N PHE A 385 -4.10 6.17 10.13
CA PHE A 385 -2.74 5.79 10.51
C PHE A 385 -1.87 5.65 9.27
N ASP A 386 -1.00 6.64 9.07
CA ASP A 386 -0.06 6.68 7.97
C ASP A 386 1.29 6.10 8.42
N VAL A 387 1.82 5.16 7.66
CA VAL A 387 3.19 4.64 7.86
C VAL A 387 4.10 5.12 6.74
N LYS A 388 5.36 5.36 7.08
CA LYS A 388 6.37 5.70 6.10
C LYS A 388 7.06 4.44 5.60
N ASP A 389 7.11 4.26 4.27
CA ASP A 389 7.85 3.15 3.68
C ASP A 389 9.37 3.43 3.58
N SER A 390 10.13 2.44 3.11
CA SER A 390 11.58 2.53 2.91
C SER A 390 12.01 3.57 1.86
N LEU A 391 11.05 4.13 1.11
CA LEU A 391 11.24 5.13 0.07
C LEU A 391 10.82 6.54 0.53
N GLY A 392 10.43 6.69 1.80
CA GLY A 392 10.00 7.96 2.39
C GLY A 392 8.56 8.35 2.08
N ARG A 393 7.77 7.49 1.42
CA ARG A 393 6.37 7.76 1.07
C ARG A 393 5.45 7.38 2.21
N TRP A 394 4.40 8.18 2.40
CA TRP A 394 3.37 7.93 3.40
C TRP A 394 2.25 7.07 2.82
N TRP A 395 1.90 6.00 3.52
CA TRP A 395 0.80 5.10 3.17
C TRP A 395 -0.20 5.03 4.31
N GLN A 396 -1.43 5.42 4.02
CA GLN A 396 -2.55 5.13 4.91
C GLN A 396 -2.82 3.62 4.90
N LEU A 397 -2.68 3.00 6.07
CA LEU A 397 -3.00 1.59 6.29
C LEU A 397 -4.25 1.45 7.15
N GLY A 398 -4.15 1.90 8.40
CA GLY A 398 -5.19 1.71 9.41
C GLY A 398 -6.13 2.89 9.43
N THR A 399 -7.37 2.64 9.83
CA THR A 399 -8.36 3.70 9.99
C THR A 399 -9.36 3.34 11.09
N ILE A 400 -9.84 4.36 11.80
CA ILE A 400 -10.97 4.27 12.73
C ILE A 400 -11.92 5.41 12.37
N GLN A 401 -13.18 5.08 12.08
CA GLN A 401 -14.17 6.06 11.67
C GLN A 401 -15.43 5.95 12.52
N LEU A 402 -15.98 7.10 12.92
CA LEU A 402 -17.25 7.17 13.63
C LEU A 402 -18.39 7.46 12.66
N ASP A 403 -19.44 6.66 12.74
CA ASP A 403 -20.63 6.77 11.92
C ASP A 403 -21.88 6.84 12.78
N PHE A 404 -22.57 7.97 12.65
CA PHE A 404 -23.82 8.29 13.36
C PHE A 404 -25.04 8.19 12.44
N PHE A 405 -24.86 7.89 11.16
CA PHE A 405 -25.89 8.01 10.12
C PHE A 405 -26.43 6.67 9.66
N GLN A 406 -25.55 5.71 9.38
CA GLN A 406 -25.94 4.41 8.84
C GLN A 406 -26.93 3.63 9.73
N PRO A 407 -26.84 3.67 11.07
CA PRO A 407 -27.85 3.07 11.94
C PRO A 407 -29.27 3.55 11.63
N ALA A 408 -29.46 4.86 11.41
CA ALA A 408 -30.76 5.44 11.09
C ALA A 408 -31.25 5.01 9.71
N ASN A 409 -30.37 5.05 8.70
CA ASN A 409 -30.67 4.64 7.33
C ASN A 409 -31.22 3.21 7.25
N PHE A 410 -30.62 2.30 8.00
CA PHE A 410 -31.05 0.90 8.04
C PHE A 410 -32.14 0.64 9.09
N GLY A 411 -32.51 1.60 9.93
CA GLY A 411 -33.41 1.40 11.06
C GLY A 411 -32.88 0.34 12.04
N ALA A 412 -31.58 0.40 12.34
CA ALA A 412 -30.91 -0.45 13.31
C ALA A 412 -30.90 0.22 14.68
N TYR A 413 -31.62 -0.36 15.64
CA TYR A 413 -31.80 0.22 16.98
C TYR A 413 -31.48 -0.81 18.07
N TYR A 414 -31.19 -0.33 19.27
CA TYR A 414 -31.21 -1.11 20.51
C TYR A 414 -32.26 -0.55 21.47
N THR A 415 -32.70 -1.36 22.42
CA THR A 415 -33.60 -0.95 23.50
C THR A 415 -32.76 -0.42 24.67
N ALA A 416 -32.85 0.88 24.93
CA ALA A 416 -32.18 1.55 26.03
C ALA A 416 -32.77 1.14 27.39
N LYS A 417 -32.05 1.44 28.49
CA LYS A 417 -32.49 1.14 29.87
C LYS A 417 -33.89 1.67 30.20
N ALA A 418 -34.28 2.80 29.59
CA ALA A 418 -35.60 3.40 29.75
C ALA A 418 -36.70 2.76 28.87
N GLY A 419 -36.39 1.66 28.15
CA GLY A 419 -37.32 0.96 27.25
C GLY A 419 -37.50 1.63 25.88
N LYS A 420 -36.85 2.77 25.62
CA LYS A 420 -36.91 3.49 24.33
C LYS A 420 -35.94 2.87 23.31
N LYS A 421 -36.32 2.92 22.04
CA LYS A 421 -35.42 2.56 20.93
C LYS A 421 -34.43 3.70 20.68
N GLU A 422 -33.15 3.38 20.71
CA GLU A 422 -32.05 4.30 20.44
C GLU A 422 -31.14 3.77 19.34
N LEU A 423 -30.43 4.68 18.67
CA LEU A 423 -29.47 4.34 17.62
C LEU A 423 -28.10 4.05 18.25
N PRO A 424 -27.44 2.93 17.91
CA PRO A 424 -26.03 2.76 18.23
C PRO A 424 -25.18 3.72 17.39
N VAL A 425 -23.97 4.01 17.85
CA VAL A 425 -22.90 4.57 17.02
C VAL A 425 -22.12 3.40 16.42
N ILE A 426 -21.75 3.49 15.13
CA ILE A 426 -20.89 2.49 14.50
C ILE A 426 -19.46 3.01 14.47
N ILE A 427 -18.53 2.19 14.97
CA ILE A 427 -17.09 2.43 14.85
C ILE A 427 -16.57 1.47 13.78
N HIS A 428 -16.22 2.01 12.62
CA HIS A 428 -15.58 1.25 11.55
C HIS A 428 -14.08 1.19 11.82
N CYS A 429 -13.46 0.03 11.65
CA CYS A 429 -12.02 -0.09 11.83
C CYS A 429 -11.40 -1.10 10.87
N ALA A 430 -10.25 -0.74 10.32
CA ALA A 430 -9.32 -1.69 9.72
C ALA A 430 -7.94 -1.45 10.35
N MET A 431 -7.27 -2.51 10.80
CA MET A 431 -5.96 -2.39 11.44
C MET A 431 -4.83 -2.52 10.43
N LEU A 432 -4.95 -3.43 9.46
CA LEU A 432 -4.02 -3.55 8.32
C LEU A 432 -4.46 -2.67 7.16
N GLY A 433 -5.77 -2.42 7.03
CA GLY A 433 -6.37 -1.87 5.82
C GLY A 433 -6.71 -3.01 4.86
N SER A 434 -6.33 -2.91 3.58
CA SER A 434 -6.38 -4.10 2.73
C SER A 434 -5.14 -4.96 2.90
N ILE A 435 -5.31 -6.27 2.94
CA ILE A 435 -4.19 -7.21 3.06
C ILE A 435 -3.24 -7.05 1.87
N GLU A 436 -3.77 -6.77 0.67
CA GLU A 436 -2.97 -6.48 -0.52
C GLU A 436 -2.04 -5.28 -0.31
N ARG A 437 -2.60 -4.14 0.12
CA ARG A 437 -1.81 -2.92 0.33
C ARG A 437 -0.81 -3.11 1.47
N PHE A 438 -1.23 -3.74 2.56
CA PHE A 438 -0.36 -4.02 3.68
C PHE A 438 0.82 -4.90 3.26
N MET A 439 0.57 -5.96 2.48
CA MET A 439 1.61 -6.82 1.92
C MET A 439 2.56 -6.04 1.02
N ALA A 440 2.08 -5.15 0.15
CA ALA A 440 2.95 -4.30 -0.65
C ALA A 440 3.88 -3.46 0.24
N VAL A 441 3.32 -2.66 1.14
CA VAL A 441 4.11 -1.78 2.02
C VAL A 441 5.13 -2.58 2.84
N LEU A 442 4.74 -3.75 3.35
CA LEU A 442 5.64 -4.62 4.10
C LEU A 442 6.77 -5.20 3.23
N LEU A 443 6.48 -5.64 2.01
CA LEU A 443 7.48 -6.15 1.08
C LEU A 443 8.49 -5.07 0.69
N GLU A 444 8.04 -3.85 0.42
CA GLU A 444 8.92 -2.73 0.06
C GLU A 444 9.77 -2.28 1.26
N THR A 445 9.17 -2.21 2.44
CA THR A 445 9.86 -1.83 3.68
C THR A 445 10.95 -2.84 4.05
N THR A 446 10.65 -4.14 3.92
CA THR A 446 11.58 -5.21 4.24
C THR A 446 12.48 -5.61 3.07
N ARG A 447 12.25 -5.10 1.86
CA ARG A 447 12.89 -5.59 0.61
C ARG A 447 12.74 -7.11 0.45
N GLY A 448 11.53 -7.61 0.73
CA GLY A 448 11.17 -9.04 0.73
C GLY A 448 11.75 -9.85 1.89
N ARG A 449 12.48 -9.23 2.82
CA ARG A 449 13.12 -9.89 3.95
C ARG A 449 12.15 -10.05 5.13
N LEU A 450 11.12 -10.86 4.98
CA LEU A 450 10.14 -11.13 6.03
C LEU A 450 10.72 -11.82 7.28
N PRO A 451 10.13 -11.61 8.47
CA PRO A 451 10.46 -12.37 9.68
C PRO A 451 10.03 -13.83 9.54
N ALA A 452 10.63 -14.72 10.33
CA ALA A 452 10.43 -16.17 10.17
C ALA A 452 8.96 -16.60 10.33
N TRP A 453 8.25 -16.06 11.32
CA TRP A 453 6.83 -16.39 11.52
C TRP A 453 5.99 -16.06 10.28
N LEU A 454 6.36 -15.04 9.49
CA LEU A 454 5.62 -14.59 8.32
C LEU A 454 6.12 -15.16 6.98
N ALA A 455 7.40 -15.52 6.91
CA ALA A 455 8.01 -15.99 5.68
C ALA A 455 7.24 -17.19 5.08
N PRO A 456 7.09 -17.28 3.75
CA PRO A 456 6.35 -18.36 3.10
C PRO A 456 7.09 -19.71 3.14
N VAL A 457 8.40 -19.66 3.34
CA VAL A 457 9.29 -20.77 3.64
C VAL A 457 10.21 -20.29 4.76
N GLN A 458 10.18 -20.95 5.91
CA GLN A 458 10.98 -20.60 7.07
C GLN A 458 12.38 -21.22 7.00
N ALA A 459 12.48 -22.43 6.47
CA ALA A 459 13.74 -23.17 6.40
C ALA A 459 13.96 -23.83 5.02
N ALA A 460 15.18 -23.74 4.49
CA ALA A 460 15.61 -24.52 3.34
C ALA A 460 16.69 -25.51 3.77
N VAL A 461 16.48 -26.81 3.52
CA VAL A 461 17.36 -27.91 3.92
C VAL A 461 18.20 -28.35 2.72
N ILE A 462 19.52 -28.26 2.86
CA ILE A 462 20.50 -28.50 1.81
C ILE A 462 21.37 -29.71 2.19
N PRO A 463 21.23 -30.85 1.52
CA PRO A 463 22.13 -31.98 1.70
C PRO A 463 23.50 -31.69 1.06
N VAL A 464 24.59 -32.07 1.76
CA VAL A 464 25.96 -31.94 1.23
C VAL A 464 26.24 -32.89 0.06
N ALA A 465 25.53 -34.03 0.00
CA ALA A 465 25.67 -35.05 -1.04
C ALA A 465 24.35 -35.82 -1.20
N SER A 466 24.15 -36.50 -2.33
CA SER A 466 22.89 -37.21 -2.65
C SER A 466 22.54 -38.29 -1.61
N ARG A 467 23.53 -38.89 -0.94
CA ARG A 467 23.30 -39.85 0.16
C ARG A 467 22.59 -39.23 1.37
N HIS A 468 22.68 -37.91 1.58
CA HIS A 468 22.02 -37.20 2.69
C HIS A 468 20.59 -36.78 2.34
N ALA A 469 20.09 -37.05 1.13
CA ALA A 469 18.76 -36.64 0.68
C ALA A 469 17.62 -37.21 1.55
N GLY A 470 17.78 -38.44 2.07
CA GLY A 470 16.83 -39.04 3.01
C GLY A 470 16.71 -38.23 4.29
N TYR A 471 17.85 -37.87 4.90
CA TYR A 471 17.88 -37.08 6.12
C TYR A 471 17.36 -35.64 5.89
N ALA A 472 17.73 -35.00 4.78
CA ALA A 472 17.22 -33.67 4.43
C ALA A 472 15.68 -33.63 4.32
N ARG A 473 15.07 -34.68 3.74
CA ARG A 473 13.60 -34.82 3.70
C ARG A 473 13.02 -35.01 5.09
N ALA A 474 13.60 -35.89 5.91
CA ALA A 474 13.13 -36.11 7.28
C ALA A 474 13.16 -34.82 8.12
N VAL A 475 14.23 -34.03 7.99
CA VAL A 475 14.34 -32.70 8.64
C VAL A 475 13.23 -31.76 8.16
N ALA A 476 13.00 -31.66 6.85
CA ALA A 476 11.93 -30.80 6.32
C ALA A 476 10.55 -31.25 6.81
N THR A 477 10.25 -32.55 6.77
CA THR A 477 8.98 -33.13 7.26
C THR A 477 8.77 -32.85 8.74
N ALA A 478 9.79 -33.01 9.60
CA ALA A 478 9.66 -32.71 11.02
C ALA A 478 9.34 -31.22 11.29
N ILE A 479 9.90 -30.31 10.50
CA ILE A 479 9.59 -28.87 10.58
C ILE A 479 8.14 -28.61 10.11
N GLU A 480 7.66 -29.32 9.09
CA GLU A 480 6.28 -29.25 8.61
C GLU A 480 5.27 -29.80 9.62
N GLU A 481 5.56 -30.94 10.25
CA GLU A 481 4.76 -31.53 11.33
C GLU A 481 4.68 -30.60 12.56
N ALA A 482 5.70 -29.76 12.78
CA ALA A 482 5.68 -28.71 13.79
C ALA A 482 4.86 -27.45 13.40
N GLY A 483 4.28 -27.40 12.19
CA GLY A 483 3.41 -26.32 11.72
C GLY A 483 4.12 -25.21 10.94
N TYR A 484 5.37 -25.41 10.50
CA TYR A 484 6.13 -24.45 9.71
C TYR A 484 6.30 -24.91 8.26
N TYR A 485 6.79 -24.05 7.36
CA TYR A 485 7.09 -24.46 5.99
C TYR A 485 8.60 -24.62 5.82
N ALA A 486 9.01 -25.81 5.42
CA ALA A 486 10.39 -26.11 5.05
C ALA A 486 10.45 -26.70 3.63
N LEU A 487 11.62 -26.62 3.00
CA LEU A 487 11.86 -27.23 1.69
C LEU A 487 13.19 -27.98 1.71
N ALA A 488 13.22 -29.22 1.22
CA ALA A 488 14.47 -29.93 0.98
C ALA A 488 14.93 -29.71 -0.48
N ASP A 489 16.07 -29.04 -0.68
CA ASP A 489 16.66 -28.83 -2.01
C ASP A 489 17.53 -30.01 -2.41
N LEU A 490 16.96 -30.93 -3.19
CA LEU A 490 17.64 -32.14 -3.65
C LEU A 490 18.29 -31.99 -5.03
N GLU A 491 18.39 -30.77 -5.57
CA GLU A 491 18.95 -30.51 -6.90
C GLU A 491 20.43 -30.91 -6.97
N GLU A 492 20.93 -31.39 -8.11
CA GLU A 492 22.35 -31.74 -8.27
C GLU A 492 23.22 -30.50 -8.55
N ARG A 493 23.32 -29.62 -7.55
CA ARG A 493 24.11 -28.39 -7.57
C ARG A 493 24.97 -28.28 -6.32
N THR A 494 26.02 -27.47 -6.38
CA THR A 494 26.91 -27.25 -5.23
C THR A 494 26.16 -26.64 -4.04
N VAL A 495 26.58 -26.98 -2.82
CA VAL A 495 26.01 -26.40 -1.58
C VAL A 495 26.04 -24.88 -1.62
N ASN A 496 27.15 -24.29 -2.07
CA ASN A 496 27.28 -22.82 -2.18
C ASN A 496 26.26 -22.20 -3.15
N TYR A 497 25.97 -22.87 -4.27
CA TYR A 497 24.93 -22.40 -5.20
C TYR A 497 23.56 -22.40 -4.52
N LYS A 498 23.21 -23.49 -3.83
CA LYS A 498 21.92 -23.63 -3.13
C LYS A 498 21.79 -22.64 -1.98
N VAL A 499 22.85 -22.43 -1.18
CA VAL A 499 22.87 -21.42 -0.13
C VAL A 499 22.58 -20.04 -0.72
N ARG A 500 23.28 -19.65 -1.79
CA ARG A 500 23.05 -18.37 -2.46
C ARG A 500 21.63 -18.23 -3.02
N LYS A 501 21.10 -19.29 -3.65
CA LYS A 501 19.70 -19.36 -4.13
C LYS A 501 18.71 -19.01 -3.01
N TYR A 502 18.84 -19.62 -1.84
CA TYR A 502 17.92 -19.36 -0.73
C TYR A 502 18.17 -18.03 0.01
N GLU A 503 19.41 -17.52 0.00
CA GLU A 503 19.70 -16.14 0.42
C GLU A 503 19.07 -15.11 -0.55
N ASP A 504 19.03 -15.41 -1.84
CA ASP A 504 18.39 -14.58 -2.85
C ASP A 504 16.86 -14.61 -2.75
N LEU A 505 16.29 -15.79 -2.42
CA LEU A 505 14.87 -15.99 -2.10
C LEU A 505 14.48 -15.52 -0.69
N LYS A 506 15.42 -14.95 0.07
CA LYS A 506 15.18 -14.34 1.39
C LYS A 506 14.63 -15.30 2.45
N VAL A 507 14.94 -16.61 2.32
CA VAL A 507 14.55 -17.61 3.32
C VAL A 507 15.23 -17.30 4.66
N PRO A 508 14.50 -17.30 5.79
CA PRO A 508 15.04 -16.95 7.11
C PRO A 508 16.15 -17.86 7.60
N TYR A 509 16.04 -19.17 7.36
CA TYR A 509 17.01 -20.17 7.82
C TYR A 509 17.43 -21.09 6.68
N ILE A 510 18.72 -21.34 6.57
CA ILE A 510 19.30 -22.31 5.64
C ILE A 510 19.98 -23.37 6.49
N LEU A 511 19.52 -24.61 6.37
CA LEU A 511 20.00 -25.76 7.13
C LEU A 511 20.87 -26.62 6.21
N VAL A 512 22.13 -26.84 6.57
CA VAL A 512 23.02 -27.74 5.83
C VAL A 512 23.14 -29.06 6.60
N VAL A 513 23.02 -30.18 5.89
CA VAL A 513 23.10 -31.52 6.49
C VAL A 513 24.09 -32.42 5.74
N GLY A 514 25.10 -32.91 6.44
CA GLY A 514 26.12 -33.85 5.97
C GLY A 514 26.13 -35.16 6.76
N ASP A 515 27.24 -35.90 6.66
CA ASP A 515 27.41 -37.17 7.35
C ASP A 515 27.34 -36.99 8.88
N LYS A 516 27.97 -35.92 9.39
CA LYS A 516 27.98 -35.58 10.83
C LYS A 516 26.56 -35.30 11.33
N GLU A 517 25.85 -34.41 10.67
CA GLU A 517 24.48 -34.01 11.03
C GLU A 517 23.53 -35.21 11.00
N MET A 518 23.64 -36.05 9.98
CA MET A 518 22.84 -37.26 9.84
C MET A 518 23.10 -38.27 10.97
N GLN A 519 24.37 -38.48 11.34
CA GLN A 519 24.74 -39.41 12.43
C GLN A 519 24.30 -38.90 13.79
N GLN A 520 24.37 -37.59 14.02
CA GLN A 520 24.08 -36.96 15.32
C GLN A 520 22.63 -36.47 15.44
N GLN A 521 21.83 -36.57 14.38
CA GLN A 521 20.47 -36.01 14.29
C GLN A 521 20.45 -34.49 14.56
N THR A 522 21.46 -33.78 14.06
CA THR A 522 21.64 -32.32 14.18
C THR A 522 21.45 -31.62 12.84
N VAL A 523 21.40 -30.28 12.86
CA VAL A 523 21.38 -29.43 11.67
C VAL A 523 22.41 -28.32 11.81
N SER A 524 23.07 -27.98 10.70
CA SER A 524 23.96 -26.82 10.63
C SER A 524 23.14 -25.61 10.18
N VAL A 525 22.79 -24.73 11.12
CA VAL A 525 21.86 -23.61 10.92
C VAL A 525 22.63 -22.36 10.51
N ARG A 526 22.28 -21.80 9.36
CA ARG A 526 22.69 -20.46 8.94
C ARG A 526 21.49 -19.54 8.94
N LYS A 527 21.54 -18.51 9.77
CA LYS A 527 20.49 -17.47 9.83
C LYS A 527 20.69 -16.45 8.72
N LYS A 528 19.57 -15.98 8.18
CA LYS A 528 19.53 -14.94 7.15
C LYS A 528 20.32 -13.70 7.56
N GLY A 529 21.18 -13.24 6.66
CA GLY A 529 22.03 -12.06 6.86
C GLY A 529 23.32 -12.36 7.62
N GLU A 530 23.48 -13.57 8.15
CA GLU A 530 24.66 -13.98 8.90
C GLU A 530 25.53 -14.94 8.06
N LYS A 531 26.85 -14.84 8.23
CA LYS A 531 27.80 -15.79 7.66
C LYS A 531 28.11 -16.95 8.60
N LYS A 532 27.85 -16.76 9.89
CA LYS A 532 28.09 -17.77 10.92
C LYS A 532 27.09 -18.90 10.74
N THR A 533 27.56 -20.11 11.01
CA THR A 533 26.72 -21.32 11.06
C THR A 533 26.86 -21.92 12.44
N GLU A 534 25.74 -22.35 13.00
CA GLU A 534 25.68 -22.95 14.33
C GLU A 534 25.04 -24.33 14.21
N GLU A 535 25.71 -25.34 14.74
CA GLU A 535 25.16 -26.69 14.78
C GLU A 535 24.29 -26.84 16.02
N MET A 536 23.09 -27.39 15.84
CA MET A 536 22.17 -27.68 16.95
C MET A 536 21.31 -28.91 16.66
N PRO A 537 20.76 -29.58 17.69
CA PRO A 537 19.74 -30.60 17.50
C PRO A 537 18.53 -30.08 16.71
N LEU A 538 17.91 -30.94 15.91
CA LEU A 538 16.72 -30.57 15.13
C LEU A 538 15.60 -30.00 16.00
N GLU A 539 15.33 -30.61 17.16
CA GLU A 539 14.30 -30.12 18.08
C GLU A 539 14.62 -28.71 18.60
N SER A 540 15.90 -28.43 18.89
CA SER A 540 16.32 -27.09 19.31
C SER A 540 16.12 -26.04 18.22
N PHE A 541 16.26 -26.41 16.95
CA PHE A 541 15.92 -25.53 15.83
C PHE A 541 14.41 -25.29 15.73
N ILE A 542 13.58 -26.32 15.93
CA ILE A 542 12.12 -26.16 15.97
C ILE A 542 11.72 -25.24 17.13
N ASP A 543 12.35 -25.37 18.29
CA ASP A 543 12.13 -24.47 19.43
C ASP A 543 12.51 -23.02 19.12
N LEU A 544 13.53 -22.78 18.29
CA LEU A 544 13.87 -21.44 17.81
C LEU A 544 12.75 -20.83 16.96
N LEU A 545 12.08 -21.64 16.11
CA LEU A 545 10.90 -21.19 15.37
C LEU A 545 9.72 -20.90 16.30
N ARG A 546 9.48 -21.77 17.30
CA ARG A 546 8.43 -21.55 18.32
C ARG A 546 8.67 -20.28 19.14
N GLN A 547 9.92 -19.88 19.36
CA GLN A 547 10.24 -18.62 20.03
C GLN A 547 9.83 -17.38 19.22
N GLU A 548 9.84 -17.43 17.88
CA GLU A 548 9.33 -16.34 17.06
C GLU A 548 7.81 -16.17 17.24
N ASP A 549 7.08 -17.28 17.38
CA ASP A 549 5.63 -17.25 17.64
C ASP A 549 5.29 -16.70 19.04
N LYS A 550 6.20 -16.82 20.01
CA LYS A 550 6.02 -16.20 21.34
C LYS A 550 5.88 -14.68 21.26
N LYS A 551 6.48 -14.03 20.26
CA LYS A 551 6.29 -12.58 20.06
C LYS A 551 4.85 -12.23 19.69
N ILE A 552 4.16 -13.10 18.96
CA ILE A 552 2.72 -12.94 18.66
C ILE A 552 1.90 -13.14 19.93
N VAL A 553 2.25 -14.14 20.75
CA VAL A 553 1.56 -14.37 22.04
C VAL A 553 1.73 -13.16 22.96
N GLN A 554 2.94 -12.61 23.05
CA GLN A 554 3.24 -11.39 23.82
C GLN A 554 2.41 -10.19 23.34
N LEU A 555 2.39 -9.93 22.03
CA LEU A 555 1.57 -8.86 21.44
C LEU A 555 0.10 -8.98 21.83
N VAL A 556 -0.46 -10.18 21.70
CA VAL A 556 -1.87 -10.45 22.00
C VAL A 556 -2.15 -10.33 23.50
N ALA A 557 -1.22 -10.76 24.35
CA ALA A 557 -1.32 -10.61 25.80
C ALA A 557 -1.32 -9.13 26.22
N GLU A 558 -0.42 -8.32 25.68
CA GLU A 558 -0.36 -6.87 25.96
C GLU A 558 -1.67 -6.16 25.57
N ILE A 559 -2.23 -6.48 24.39
CA ILE A 559 -3.53 -5.94 23.96
C ILE A 559 -4.63 -6.36 24.93
N LYS A 560 -4.66 -7.64 25.32
CA LYS A 560 -5.68 -8.17 26.24
C LYS A 560 -5.60 -7.52 27.63
N GLU A 561 -4.39 -7.34 28.16
CA GLU A 561 -4.16 -6.69 29.45
C GLU A 561 -4.63 -5.23 29.42
N PHE A 562 -4.31 -4.50 28.35
CA PHE A 562 -4.77 -3.12 28.18
C PHE A 562 -6.30 -3.03 28.12
N VAL A 563 -6.96 -3.92 27.37
CA VAL A 563 -8.42 -3.98 27.29
C VAL A 563 -9.03 -4.26 28.67
N GLN A 564 -8.45 -5.16 29.45
CA GLN A 564 -8.91 -5.46 30.82
C GLN A 564 -8.75 -4.26 31.76
N GLN A 565 -7.61 -3.56 31.69
CA GLN A 565 -7.36 -2.36 32.49
C GLN A 565 -8.37 -1.26 32.18
N LEU A 566 -8.64 -0.98 30.89
CA LEU A 566 -9.64 0.00 30.48
C LEU A 566 -11.06 -0.38 30.93
N ASN A 567 -11.42 -1.68 30.88
CA ASN A 567 -12.73 -2.13 31.35
C ASN A 567 -12.88 -1.95 32.87
N ASN A 568 -11.81 -2.17 33.64
CA ASN A 568 -11.84 -2.02 35.09
C ASN A 568 -11.92 -0.55 35.54
N GLN A 569 -11.25 0.37 34.83
CA GLN A 569 -11.29 1.80 35.13
C GLN A 569 -12.68 2.43 34.92
N CYS A 570 -13.52 1.89 34.04
CA CYS A 570 -14.89 2.36 33.83
C CYS A 570 -15.91 1.77 34.81
N ASN A 571 -15.59 0.65 35.45
CA ASN A 571 -16.46 0.01 36.44
C ASN A 571 -16.27 0.56 37.86
N GLN A 572 -15.21 1.37 38.07
CA GLN A 572 -14.95 2.16 39.28
C GLN A 572 -15.42 3.58 39.06
#